data_AF-A0A183HX37-F1
#
_entry.id   AF-A0A183HX37-F1
#
_cell.length_a   1.000
_cell.length_b   1.000
_cell.length_c   1.000
_cell.angle_alpha   90.00
_cell.angle_beta   90.00
_cell.angle_gamma   90.00
#
_symmetry.space_group_name_H-M   'P 1'
#
loop_
_entity.id
_entity.type
_entity.pdbx_description
1 polymer ?
#
loop_
_entity_poly.entity_id
_entity_poly.type
_entity_poly.pdbx_seq_one_letter_code
_entity_poly.pdbx_strand_id
1 'polypeptide(L)'
;MFKNFWHNTNWWFPAHLADLLQKADERITSAYGMDIRQHLIIEYGSSLFSEPGLWQVGFDYLREAGKEGLNHLELLIAEVPLDNETVATKICSLCDEVGFDQTRKDIARTMAYR
;
A
#
# COMPACT_ATOMS: atom_id res chain seq x y z
N MET A 1 -22.53 14.94 12.13
CA MET A 1 -22.75 15.49 10.77
C MET A 1 -21.83 14.70 9.83
N PHE A 2 -22.45 13.84 9.00
CA PHE A 2 -21.92 13.02 7.90
C PHE A 2 -20.63 12.20 8.12
N LYS A 3 -20.76 11.00 8.71
CA LYS A 3 -19.89 9.87 8.36
C LYS A 3 -20.45 9.26 7.07
N ASN A 4 -19.84 9.58 5.93
CA ASN A 4 -20.12 8.89 4.68
C ASN A 4 -19.55 7.48 4.79
N PHE A 5 -20.44 6.52 5.03
CA PHE A 5 -20.21 5.09 4.98
C PHE A 5 -20.10 4.71 3.49
N TRP A 6 -19.00 5.09 2.84
CA TRP A 6 -18.72 4.63 1.48
C TRP A 6 -18.61 3.11 1.52
N HIS A 7 -19.25 2.45 0.56
CA HIS A 7 -19.17 1.02 0.34
C HIS A 7 -17.74 0.53 0.57
N ASN A 8 -17.52 -0.27 1.62
CA ASN A 8 -16.25 -0.92 1.87
C ASN A 8 -16.14 -2.03 0.83
N THR A 9 -15.81 -1.66 -0.42
CA THR A 9 -15.59 -2.61 -1.50
C THR A 9 -14.52 -3.56 -1.02
N ASN A 10 -14.88 -4.82 -0.83
CA ASN A 10 -13.93 -5.82 -0.37
C ASN A 10 -12.99 -6.18 -1.53
N TRP A 11 -11.88 -5.46 -1.61
CA TRP A 11 -10.85 -5.63 -2.65
C TRP A 11 -10.08 -6.94 -2.55
N TRP A 12 -10.15 -7.64 -1.42
CA TRP A 12 -9.50 -8.93 -1.21
C TRP A 12 -9.85 -9.93 -2.30
N PHE A 13 -11.14 -10.13 -2.56
CA PHE A 13 -11.58 -11.15 -3.51
C PHE A 13 -11.17 -10.82 -4.96
N PRO A 14 -11.44 -9.61 -5.50
CA PRO A 14 -10.97 -9.23 -6.83
C PRO A 14 -9.45 -9.30 -6.99
N ALA A 15 -8.67 -8.79 -6.01
CA ALA A 15 -7.20 -8.79 -6.08
C ALA A 15 -6.65 -10.22 -6.16
N HIS A 16 -7.09 -11.09 -5.26
CA HIS A 16 -6.64 -12.48 -5.25
C HIS A 16 -7.14 -13.30 -6.45
N LEU A 17 -8.34 -13.02 -6.94
CA LEU A 17 -8.82 -13.63 -8.18
C LEU A 17 -7.94 -13.22 -9.37
N ALA A 18 -7.58 -11.94 -9.47
CA ALA A 18 -6.71 -11.45 -10.53
C ALA A 18 -5.30 -12.08 -10.44
N ASP A 19 -4.75 -12.26 -9.24
CA ASP A 19 -3.48 -12.98 -9.06
C ASP A 19 -3.54 -14.43 -9.54
N LEU A 20 -4.63 -15.14 -9.24
CA LEU A 20 -4.83 -16.51 -9.71
C LEU A 20 -4.96 -16.57 -11.24
N LEU A 21 -5.68 -15.62 -11.85
CA LEU A 21 -5.84 -15.54 -13.30
C LEU A 21 -4.51 -15.21 -14.00
N GLN A 22 -3.74 -14.24 -13.49
CA GLN A 22 -2.40 -13.91 -14.02
C GLN A 22 -1.47 -15.13 -13.96
N LYS A 23 -1.49 -15.88 -12.85
CA LYS A 23 -0.69 -17.11 -12.69
C LYS A 23 -1.13 -18.25 -13.61
N ALA A 24 -2.41 -18.29 -13.97
CA ALA A 24 -2.91 -19.25 -14.95
C ALA A 24 -2.47 -18.88 -16.37
N ASP A 25 -2.64 -17.61 -16.75
CA ASP A 25 -2.19 -17.05 -18.03
C ASP A 25 -2.16 -15.51 -17.96
N GLU A 26 -0.97 -14.93 -18.10
CA GLU A 26 -0.76 -13.47 -18.03
C GLU A 26 -1.57 -12.68 -19.06
N ARG A 27 -1.98 -13.30 -20.16
CA ARG A 27 -2.76 -12.65 -21.22
C ARG A 27 -4.19 -12.35 -20.78
N ILE A 28 -4.69 -13.05 -19.76
CA ILE A 28 -6.06 -12.85 -19.22
C ILE A 28 -6.17 -11.48 -18.55
N THR A 29 -5.14 -11.08 -17.82
CA THR A 29 -5.09 -9.88 -16.99
C THR A 29 -4.43 -8.69 -17.68
N SER A 30 -3.71 -8.93 -18.78
CA SER A 30 -3.11 -7.91 -19.66
C SER A 30 -3.91 -7.66 -20.95
N ALA A 31 -5.03 -8.38 -21.15
CA ALA A 31 -5.91 -8.18 -22.29
C ALA A 31 -6.34 -6.70 -22.37
N TYR A 32 -6.31 -6.13 -23.58
CA TYR A 32 -6.66 -4.73 -23.86
C TYR A 32 -5.70 -3.66 -23.33
N GLY A 33 -4.45 -4.01 -22.99
CA GLY A 33 -3.40 -3.04 -22.67
C GLY A 33 -3.55 -2.38 -21.29
N MET A 34 -4.38 -2.98 -20.43
CA MET A 34 -4.57 -2.57 -19.05
C MET A 34 -4.15 -3.73 -18.15
N ASP A 35 -3.24 -3.50 -17.20
CA ASP A 35 -2.91 -4.49 -16.18
C ASP A 35 -3.98 -4.42 -15.06
N ILE A 36 -5.09 -5.12 -15.29
CA ILE A 36 -6.22 -5.16 -14.35
C ILE A 36 -5.76 -5.72 -13.00
N ARG A 37 -4.79 -6.64 -13.00
CA ARG A 37 -4.23 -7.18 -11.77
C ARG A 37 -3.52 -6.09 -10.97
N GLN A 38 -2.64 -5.31 -11.60
CA GLN A 38 -1.95 -4.20 -10.93
C GLN A 38 -2.94 -3.23 -10.28
N HIS A 39 -4.00 -2.84 -10.99
CA HIS A 39 -5.02 -1.96 -10.43
C HIS A 39 -5.67 -2.56 -9.18
N LEU A 40 -6.12 -3.81 -9.25
CA LEU A 40 -6.82 -4.47 -8.13
C LEU A 40 -5.89 -4.70 -6.92
N ILE A 41 -4.61 -4.99 -7.17
CA ILE A 41 -3.60 -5.10 -6.11
C ILE A 41 -3.35 -3.74 -5.44
N ILE A 42 -3.32 -2.65 -6.20
CA ILE A 42 -3.16 -1.30 -5.65
C ILE A 42 -4.36 -0.93 -4.78
N GLU A 43 -5.58 -1.17 -5.25
CA GLU A 43 -6.79 -0.89 -4.46
C GLU A 43 -6.83 -1.72 -3.16
N TYR A 44 -6.49 -3.01 -3.25
CA TYR A 44 -6.43 -3.86 -2.06
C TYR A 44 -5.33 -3.43 -1.10
N GLY A 45 -4.10 -3.26 -1.57
CA GLY A 45 -2.96 -2.81 -0.76
C GLY A 45 -3.24 -1.47 -0.09
N SER A 46 -3.85 -0.53 -0.80
CA SER A 46 -4.25 0.77 -0.25
C SER A 46 -5.31 0.63 0.85
N SER A 47 -6.31 -0.23 0.66
CA SER A 47 -7.36 -0.45 1.66
C SER A 47 -6.82 -0.98 3.00
N LEU A 48 -5.73 -1.75 2.97
CA LEU A 48 -5.10 -2.32 4.17
C LEU A 48 -4.46 -1.26 5.08
N PHE A 49 -4.16 -0.06 4.59
CA PHE A 49 -3.66 1.04 5.43
C PHE A 49 -4.73 1.60 6.37
N SER A 50 -6.01 1.42 6.03
CA SER A 50 -7.12 1.83 6.89
C SER A 50 -7.45 0.78 7.98
N GLU A 51 -6.91 -0.43 7.86
CA GLU A 51 -7.17 -1.54 8.78
C GLU A 51 -6.07 -1.64 9.86
N PRO A 52 -6.43 -1.61 11.16
CA PRO A 52 -5.45 -1.64 12.25
C PRO A 52 -4.50 -2.84 12.16
N GLY A 53 -3.19 -2.56 12.10
CA GLY A 53 -2.15 -3.57 12.06
C GLY A 53 -1.87 -4.20 10.68
N LEU A 54 -2.60 -3.83 9.62
CA LEU A 54 -2.40 -4.41 8.28
C LEU A 54 -1.55 -3.55 7.34
N TRP A 55 -1.13 -2.35 7.74
CA TRP A 55 -0.36 -1.43 6.88
C TRP A 55 0.93 -2.03 6.32
N GLN A 56 1.60 -2.94 7.04
CA GLN A 56 2.81 -3.64 6.53
C GLN A 56 2.47 -4.60 5.40
N VAL A 57 1.32 -5.28 5.49
CA VAL A 57 0.82 -6.13 4.41
C VAL A 57 0.43 -5.26 3.21
N GLY A 58 -0.22 -4.11 3.46
CA GLY A 58 -0.49 -3.11 2.43
C GLY A 58 0.78 -2.61 1.74
N PHE A 59 1.84 -2.34 2.51
CA PHE A 59 3.16 -1.97 1.99
C PHE A 59 3.70 -3.02 1.01
N ASP A 60 3.65 -4.30 1.40
CA ASP A 60 4.15 -5.39 0.57
C ASP A 60 3.38 -5.51 -0.76
N TYR A 61 2.04 -5.42 -0.73
CA TYR A 61 1.22 -5.43 -1.95
C TYR A 61 1.55 -4.26 -2.88
N LEU A 62 1.63 -3.04 -2.33
CA LEU A 62 1.91 -1.85 -3.13
C LEU A 62 3.33 -1.88 -3.72
N ARG A 63 4.30 -2.40 -2.98
CA ARG A 63 5.66 -2.62 -3.49
C ARG A 63 5.68 -3.62 -4.65
N GLU A 64 4.94 -4.72 -4.54
CA GLU A 64 4.86 -5.74 -5.61
C GLU A 64 4.18 -5.19 -6.87
N ALA A 65 3.24 -4.25 -6.73
CA ALA A 65 2.56 -3.63 -7.85
C ALA A 65 3.45 -2.68 -8.69
N GLY A 66 4.74 -2.54 -8.37
CA GLY A 66 5.70 -1.78 -9.18
C GLY A 66 5.52 -0.28 -9.07
N LYS A 67 5.86 0.46 -10.14
CA LYS A 67 5.97 1.94 -10.07
C LYS A 67 4.69 2.64 -9.61
N GLU A 68 3.53 2.24 -10.15
CA GLU A 68 2.26 2.84 -9.74
C GLU A 68 1.93 2.52 -8.28
N GLY A 69 2.22 1.29 -7.83
CA GLY A 69 2.06 0.93 -6.42
C GLY A 69 3.00 1.72 -5.50
N LEU A 70 4.24 1.97 -5.91
CA LEU A 70 5.18 2.82 -5.17
C LEU A 70 4.69 4.27 -5.07
N ASN A 71 4.07 4.83 -6.12
CA ASN A 71 3.48 6.18 -6.06
C ASN A 71 2.38 6.26 -4.99
N HIS A 72 1.52 5.24 -4.90
CA HIS A 72 0.49 5.16 -3.85
C HIS A 72 1.13 4.96 -2.47
N LEU A 73 2.15 4.11 -2.40
CA LEU A 73 2.83 3.76 -1.16
C LEU A 73 3.49 4.97 -0.49
N GLU A 74 4.12 5.86 -1.27
CA GLU A 74 4.79 7.05 -0.74
C GLU A 74 3.83 7.98 0.00
N LEU A 75 2.58 8.08 -0.49
CA LEU A 75 1.53 8.87 0.14
C LEU A 75 1.00 8.20 1.41
N LEU A 76 0.67 6.91 1.33
CA LEU A 76 0.01 6.19 2.42
C LEU A 76 0.94 5.90 3.60
N ILE A 77 2.23 5.64 3.34
CA ILE A 77 3.18 5.32 4.40
C ILE A 77 3.41 6.50 5.35
N ALA A 78 3.27 7.73 4.87
CA ALA A 78 3.37 8.95 5.68
C ALA A 78 2.16 9.14 6.62
N GLU A 79 1.03 8.50 6.34
CA GLU A 79 -0.19 8.57 7.14
C GLU A 79 -0.25 7.52 8.25
N VAL A 80 0.68 6.56 8.27
CA VAL A 80 0.71 5.50 9.29
C VAL A 80 0.96 6.12 10.68
N PRO A 81 0.10 5.83 11.68
CA PRO A 81 0.26 6.36 13.03
C PRO A 81 1.62 5.98 13.65
N LEU A 82 2.40 6.99 14.05
CA LEU A 82 3.66 6.82 14.76
C LEU A 82 3.42 6.60 16.25
N ASP A 83 2.78 5.51 16.64
CA ASP A 83 2.35 5.29 18.03
C ASP A 83 3.52 5.01 18.99
N ASN A 84 4.61 4.46 18.48
CA ASN A 84 5.80 4.12 19.26
C ASN A 84 7.07 4.14 18.39
N GLU A 85 8.23 4.10 19.05
CA GLU A 85 9.53 4.12 18.39
C GLU A 85 9.74 2.93 17.45
N THR A 86 9.27 1.73 17.81
CA THR A 86 9.38 0.53 16.97
C THR A 86 8.69 0.72 15.61
N VAL A 87 7.49 1.31 15.60
CA VAL A 87 6.75 1.60 14.36
C VAL A 87 7.53 2.62 13.52
N ALA A 88 8.02 3.70 14.14
CA ALA A 88 8.79 4.72 13.42
C ALA A 88 10.08 4.16 12.83
N THR A 89 10.84 3.37 13.59
CA THR A 89 12.05 2.68 13.10
C THR A 89 11.72 1.74 11.93
N LYS A 90 10.61 1.00 12.03
CA LYS A 90 10.18 0.10 10.95
C LYS A 90 9.83 0.88 9.68
N ILE A 91 9.09 1.99 9.79
CA ILE A 91 8.74 2.80 8.62
C ILE A 91 10.01 3.42 7.99
N CYS A 92 10.95 3.92 8.80
CA CYS A 92 12.22 4.43 8.28
C CYS A 92 12.99 3.36 7.47
N SER A 93 13.12 2.14 8.02
CA SER A 93 13.77 1.03 7.33
C SER A 93 13.07 0.67 6.02
N LEU A 94 11.74 0.67 6.00
CA LEU A 94 10.97 0.37 4.80
C LEU A 94 11.10 1.49 3.75
N CYS A 95 11.16 2.75 4.16
CA CYS A 95 11.43 3.87 3.27
C CYS A 95 12.82 3.76 2.63
N ASP A 96 13.83 3.31 3.38
CA ASP A 96 15.17 3.05 2.83
C ASP A 96 15.15 1.93 1.76
N GLU A 97 14.33 0.88 1.94
CA GLU A 97 14.20 -0.22 0.98
C GLU A 97 13.64 0.24 -0.39
N VAL A 98 12.78 1.26 -0.42
CA VAL A 98 12.11 1.74 -1.64
C VAL A 98 12.56 3.12 -2.11
N GLY A 99 13.49 3.75 -1.39
CA GLY A 99 14.09 5.04 -1.77
C GLY A 99 13.25 6.28 -1.41
N PHE A 100 12.38 6.21 -0.41
CA PHE A 100 11.55 7.34 0.04
C PHE A 100 12.30 8.24 1.04
N ASP A 101 13.38 8.84 0.57
CA ASP A 101 14.30 9.62 1.40
C ASP A 101 13.63 10.79 2.13
N GLN A 102 12.69 11.47 1.47
CA GLN A 102 12.03 12.64 2.03
C GLN A 102 11.08 12.22 3.16
N THR A 103 10.21 11.24 2.90
CA THR A 103 9.29 10.67 3.90
C THR A 103 10.02 10.16 5.13
N ARG A 104 11.14 9.46 4.95
CA ARG A 104 11.99 9.00 6.05
C ARG A 104 12.50 10.16 6.92
N LYS A 105 13.01 11.23 6.29
CA LYS A 105 13.50 12.42 7.01
C LYS A 105 12.40 13.10 7.81
N ASP A 106 11.20 13.17 7.26
CA ASP A 106 10.05 13.81 7.90
C ASP A 106 9.56 13.01 9.11
N ILE A 107 9.57 11.68 9.03
CA ILE A 107 9.27 10.78 10.15
C ILE A 107 10.34 10.90 11.25
N ALA A 108 11.62 10.81 10.88
CA ALA A 108 12.71 10.95 11.83
C ALA A 108 12.68 12.31 12.56
N ARG A 109 12.35 13.38 11.83
CA ARG A 109 12.16 14.71 12.41
C ARG A 109 10.99 14.73 13.39
N THR A 110 9.83 14.18 13.01
CA THR A 110 8.65 14.11 13.87
C THR A 110 8.94 13.38 15.19
N MET A 111 9.72 12.30 15.14
CA MET A 111 10.13 11.56 16.34
C MET A 111 11.10 12.32 17.24
N ALA A 112 11.99 13.15 16.68
CA ALA A 112 12.94 13.94 17.47
C ALA A 112 12.28 15.08 18.27
N TYR A 113 11.08 15.50 17.88
CA TYR A 113 10.32 16.55 18.56
C TYR A 113 9.24 16.03 19.52
N ARG A 114 9.10 14.71 19.65
CA ARG A 114 8.23 14.05 20.64
C ARG A 114 9.01 13.75 21.92
#